data_AF-A0A3E1NXI2-F1
#
_entry.id   AF-A0A3E1NXI2-F1
#
_cell.length_a   1.000
_cell.length_b   1.000
_cell.length_c   1.000
_cell.angle_alpha   90.00
_cell.angle_beta   90.00
_cell.angle_gamma   90.00
#
_symmetry.space_group_name_H-M   'P 1'
#
loop_
_entity.id
_entity.type
_entity.pdbx_description
1 polymer ?
#
loop_
_entity_poly.entity_id
_entity_poly.type
_entity_poly.pdbx_seq_one_letter_code
_entity_poly.pdbx_strand_id
1 'polypeptide(L)'
;MNRKRSKPVQLEQPEMGLKKGQDIRYANALSEMFWTVNSIPVDARELICNQCDWSVPTFYRKLRAATRPAGTTNSKVRGVSSAELASIKAIYLQVFEDTLAKLKAIQVKDSK
;
A
#
# COMPACT_ATOMS: atom_id res chain seq x y z
N MET A 1 -7.11 18.05 -49.93
CA MET A 1 -7.70 17.37 -48.75
C MET A 1 -6.78 17.59 -47.55
N ASN A 2 -7.22 18.41 -46.61
CA ASN A 2 -6.45 18.86 -45.45
C ASN A 2 -6.65 17.89 -44.27
N ARG A 3 -5.64 17.09 -43.91
CA ARG A 3 -5.67 16.33 -42.64
C ARG A 3 -4.89 17.12 -41.59
N LYS A 4 -5.60 17.86 -40.75
CA LYS A 4 -5.05 18.53 -39.57
C LYS A 4 -4.37 17.48 -38.68
N ARG A 5 -3.04 17.56 -38.52
CA ARG A 5 -2.31 16.83 -37.48
C ARG A 5 -2.70 17.45 -36.13
N SER A 6 -3.38 16.68 -35.29
CA SER A 6 -3.63 17.04 -33.90
C SER A 6 -2.28 17.19 -33.19
N LYS A 7 -2.02 18.34 -32.59
CA LYS A 7 -0.85 18.55 -31.73
C LYS A 7 -0.98 17.65 -30.49
N PRO A 8 0.11 17.07 -29.96
CA PRO A 8 0.06 16.40 -28.67
C PRO A 8 -0.30 17.44 -27.60
N VAL A 9 -1.38 17.20 -26.86
CA VAL A 9 -1.69 17.95 -25.65
C VAL A 9 -0.67 17.48 -24.60
N GLN A 10 0.31 18.33 -24.33
CA GLN A 10 1.19 18.15 -23.18
C GLN A 10 0.35 18.43 -21.94
N LEU A 11 -0.26 17.37 -21.39
CA LEU A 11 -0.76 17.40 -20.02
C LEU A 11 0.49 17.40 -19.14
N GLU A 12 0.92 18.59 -18.74
CA GLU A 12 1.81 18.79 -17.60
C GLU A 12 1.14 18.07 -16.42
N GLN A 13 1.55 16.83 -16.16
CA GLN A 13 1.25 16.18 -14.90
C GLN A 13 1.95 17.04 -13.86
N PRO A 14 1.24 17.62 -12.87
CA PRO A 14 1.94 18.23 -11.75
C PRO A 14 2.75 17.12 -11.13
N GLU A 15 4.07 17.22 -11.28
CA GLU A 15 5.04 16.35 -10.66
C GLU A 15 4.69 16.32 -9.17
N MET A 16 4.02 15.26 -8.72
CA MET A 16 3.93 14.88 -7.31
C MET A 16 5.31 14.36 -6.91
N GLY A 17 6.33 15.20 -7.12
CA GLY A 17 7.60 15.09 -6.46
C GLY A 17 7.28 15.20 -4.98
N LEU A 18 7.41 14.09 -4.26
CA LEU A 18 7.66 14.11 -2.83
C LEU A 18 8.90 14.98 -2.64
N LYS A 19 8.69 16.30 -2.51
CA LYS A 19 9.75 17.19 -2.05
C LYS A 19 10.11 16.65 -0.68
N LYS A 20 11.33 16.10 -0.60
CA LYS A 20 12.00 15.76 0.64
C LYS A 20 12.32 17.07 1.35
N GLY A 21 11.26 17.77 1.77
CA GLY A 21 11.34 18.91 2.65
C GLY A 21 11.84 18.38 3.97
N GLN A 22 13.11 18.64 4.26
CA GLN A 22 13.55 18.77 5.64
C GLN A 22 12.69 19.87 6.25
N ASP A 23 11.56 19.50 6.84
CA ASP A 23 10.68 20.41 7.51
C ASP A 23 10.68 20.01 8.97
N ILE A 24 11.51 20.73 9.73
CA ILE A 24 11.50 20.71 11.19
C ILE A 24 10.16 21.34 11.60
N ARG A 25 9.09 20.56 11.51
CA ARG A 25 7.78 20.91 12.06
C ARG A 25 7.59 20.01 13.26
N TYR A 26 7.35 20.62 14.43
CA TYR A 26 6.91 19.94 15.65
C TYR A 26 6.02 18.77 15.27
N ALA A 27 6.54 17.56 15.41
CA ALA A 27 5.89 16.39 14.90
C ALA A 27 4.60 16.22 15.71
N ASN A 28 3.48 16.53 15.08
CA ASN A 28 2.19 16.30 15.70
C ASN A 28 2.11 14.78 15.93
N ALA A 29 2.05 14.36 17.19
CA ALA A 29 2.00 12.95 17.56
C ALA A 29 0.87 12.22 16.82
N LEU A 30 -0.27 12.89 16.60
CA LEU A 30 -1.37 12.35 15.81
C LEU A 30 -0.96 12.13 14.35
N SER A 31 -0.18 13.05 13.76
CA SER A 31 0.34 12.89 12.41
C SER A 31 1.34 11.74 12.33
N GLU A 32 2.24 11.59 13.30
CA GLU A 32 3.18 10.46 13.34
C GLU A 32 2.46 9.12 13.48
N MET A 33 1.47 9.05 14.37
CA MET A 33 0.61 7.87 14.53
C MET A 33 -0.15 7.55 13.24
N PHE A 34 -0.72 8.56 12.58
CA PHE A 34 -1.43 8.39 11.31
C PHE A 34 -0.52 7.76 10.25
N TRP A 35 0.68 8.30 10.04
CA TRP A 35 1.60 7.75 9.03
C TRP A 35 2.09 6.34 9.40
N THR A 36 2.31 6.09 10.69
CA THR A 36 2.72 4.78 11.20
C THR A 36 1.65 3.70 10.97
N VAL A 37 0.37 4.03 11.15
CA VAL A 37 -0.73 3.08 10.88
C VAL A 37 -1.00 2.94 9.37
N ASN A 38 -0.90 4.03 8.60
CA ASN A 38 -1.14 3.98 7.15
C ASN A 38 -0.06 3.22 6.37
N SER A 39 1.10 2.92 6.97
CA SER A 39 2.11 2.07 6.33
C SER A 39 1.73 0.59 6.31
N ILE A 40 0.84 0.13 7.21
CA ILE A 40 0.47 -1.30 7.36
C ILE A 40 0.13 -1.98 6.02
N PRO A 41 -0.76 -1.44 5.16
CA PRO A 41 -1.12 -2.13 3.92
C PRO A 41 0.04 -2.22 2.92
N VAL A 42 0.97 -1.25 2.96
CA VAL A 42 2.14 -1.22 2.09
C VAL A 42 3.15 -2.26 2.56
N ASP A 43 3.47 -2.25 3.85
CA ASP A 43 4.42 -3.17 4.49
C ASP A 43 3.95 -4.63 4.33
N ALA A 44 2.67 -4.89 4.62
CA ALA A 44 2.08 -6.22 4.44
C ALA A 44 2.12 -6.69 2.99
N ARG A 45 1.79 -5.81 2.02
CA ARG A 45 1.85 -6.15 0.59
C ARG A 45 3.25 -6.57 0.18
N GLU A 46 4.27 -5.81 0.57
CA GLU A 46 5.66 -6.07 0.20
C GLU A 46 6.15 -7.40 0.76
N LEU A 47 5.88 -7.67 2.04
CA LEU A 47 6.22 -8.93 2.68
C LEU A 47 5.47 -10.12 2.07
N ILE A 48 4.18 -9.98 1.76
CA ILE A 48 3.39 -11.03 1.09
C ILE A 48 3.95 -11.31 -0.31
N CYS A 49 4.26 -10.27 -1.07
CA CYS A 49 4.84 -10.42 -2.41
C CYS A 49 6.17 -11.16 -2.36
N ASN A 50 7.02 -10.83 -1.38
CA ASN A 50 8.30 -11.50 -1.18
C ASN A 50 8.12 -12.97 -0.75
N GLN A 51 7.29 -13.23 0.27
CA GLN A 51 7.12 -14.56 0.83
C GLN A 51 6.39 -15.54 -0.11
N CYS A 52 5.44 -15.05 -0.90
CA CYS A 52 4.65 -15.89 -1.82
C CYS A 52 5.20 -15.90 -3.25
N ASP A 53 6.33 -15.23 -3.51
CA ASP A 53 6.89 -15.01 -4.86
C ASP A 53 5.85 -14.42 -5.85
N TRP A 54 5.14 -13.39 -5.39
CA TRP A 54 4.12 -12.72 -6.17
C TRP A 54 4.61 -11.36 -6.65
N SER A 55 4.34 -11.05 -7.92
CA SER A 55 4.38 -9.66 -8.39
C SER A 55 3.29 -8.82 -7.72
N VAL A 56 3.51 -7.51 -7.57
CA VAL A 56 2.49 -6.56 -7.07
C VAL A 56 1.16 -6.65 -7.86
N PRO A 57 1.16 -6.76 -9.21
CA PRO A 57 -0.06 -7.03 -9.95
C PRO A 57 -0.76 -8.35 -9.58
N THR A 58 0.01 -9.41 -9.28
CA THR A 58 -0.55 -10.70 -8.82
C THR A 58 -1.29 -10.53 -7.50
N PHE A 59 -0.68 -9.85 -6.53
CA PHE A 59 -1.29 -9.54 -5.24
C PHE A 59 -2.66 -8.87 -5.44
N TYR A 60 -2.73 -7.80 -6.23
CA TYR A 60 -4.00 -7.09 -6.45
C TYR A 60 -5.02 -7.90 -7.25
N ARG A 61 -4.58 -8.76 -8.18
CA ARG A 61 -5.51 -9.70 -8.86
C ARG A 61 -6.16 -10.67 -7.87
N LYS A 62 -5.38 -11.23 -6.94
CA LYS A 62 -5.86 -12.14 -5.89
C LYS A 62 -6.79 -11.43 -4.91
N LEU A 63 -6.41 -10.22 -4.48
CA LEU A 63 -7.21 -9.40 -3.58
C LEU A 63 -8.58 -9.06 -4.18
N ARG A 64 -8.62 -8.60 -5.44
CA ARG A 64 -9.88 -8.26 -6.14
C ARG A 64 -10.77 -9.48 -6.38
N ALA A 65 -10.18 -10.66 -6.57
CA ALA A 65 -10.94 -11.89 -6.73
C ALA A 65 -11.65 -12.29 -5.43
N ALA A 66 -11.03 -12.04 -4.27
CA ALA A 66 -11.66 -12.26 -2.97
C ALA A 66 -12.79 -11.27 -2.66
N THR A 67 -12.74 -10.05 -3.21
CA THR A 67 -13.74 -8.99 -2.97
C THR A 67 -14.87 -8.94 -4.00
N ARG A 68 -14.86 -9.81 -5.03
CA ARG A 68 -15.91 -9.84 -6.07
C ARG A 68 -17.11 -10.66 -5.59
N PRO A 69 -18.36 -10.17 -5.79
CA PRO A 69 -19.56 -10.97 -5.56
C PRO A 69 -19.56 -12.23 -6.45
N ALA A 70 -20.08 -13.35 -5.94
CA ALA A 70 -19.99 -14.68 -6.55
C ALA A 70 -20.65 -14.87 -7.94
N GLY A 71 -21.15 -13.82 -8.60
CA GLY A 71 -21.94 -13.92 -9.84
C GLY A 71 -21.34 -13.28 -11.09
N THR A 72 -20.22 -12.56 -11.00
CA THR A 72 -19.71 -11.76 -12.14
C THR A 72 -18.42 -12.35 -12.72
N THR A 73 -18.59 -13.08 -13.82
CA THR A 73 -17.54 -13.55 -14.76
C THR A 73 -16.71 -14.77 -14.34
N ASN A 74 -16.68 -15.74 -15.24
CA ASN A 74 -16.02 -17.06 -15.20
C ASN A 74 -14.48 -17.01 -15.19
N SER A 75 -13.86 -15.89 -14.81
CA SER A 75 -12.41 -15.79 -14.73
C SER A 75 -11.93 -16.51 -13.48
N LYS A 76 -11.55 -17.79 -13.62
CA LYS A 76 -10.83 -18.58 -12.61
C LYS A 76 -9.53 -17.86 -12.23
N VAL A 77 -9.59 -16.91 -11.30
CA VAL A 77 -8.40 -16.47 -10.59
C VAL A 77 -8.01 -17.62 -9.68
N ARG A 78 -6.82 -18.20 -9.89
CA ARG A 78 -6.28 -19.24 -9.01
C ARG A 78 -6.41 -18.72 -7.57
N GLY A 79 -7.06 -19.48 -6.68
CA GLY A 79 -7.21 -19.09 -5.28
C GLY A 79 -5.88 -18.95 -4.55
N VAL A 80 -5.93 -18.45 -3.32
CA VAL A 80 -4.81 -18.54 -2.38
C VAL A 80 -4.79 -19.97 -1.83
N SER A 81 -3.67 -20.67 -1.93
CA SER A 81 -3.49 -22.00 -1.35
C SER A 81 -3.49 -21.95 0.17
N SER A 82 -3.72 -23.08 0.84
CA SER A 82 -3.72 -23.14 2.31
C SER A 82 -2.38 -22.71 2.92
N ALA A 83 -1.25 -23.04 2.27
CA ALA A 83 0.08 -22.66 2.72
C ALA A 83 0.36 -21.16 2.54
N GLU A 84 -0.03 -20.59 1.38
CA GLU A 84 0.03 -19.14 1.15
C GLU A 84 -0.87 -18.41 2.17
N LEU A 85 -2.06 -18.93 2.45
CA LEU A 85 -2.99 -18.32 3.41
C LEU A 85 -2.42 -18.31 4.83
N ALA A 86 -1.79 -19.39 5.28
CA ALA A 86 -1.12 -19.44 6.57
C ALA A 86 0.00 -18.40 6.65
N SER A 87 0.81 -18.30 5.59
CA SER A 87 1.91 -17.32 5.49
C SER A 87 1.39 -15.88 5.51
N ILE A 88 0.34 -15.58 4.74
CA ILE A 88 -0.29 -14.25 4.69
C ILE A 88 -0.82 -13.85 6.07
N LYS A 89 -1.47 -14.76 6.81
CA LYS A 89 -1.95 -14.49 8.18
C LYS A 89 -0.80 -14.15 9.11
N ALA A 90 0.28 -14.92 9.08
CA ALA A 90 1.47 -14.68 9.90
C ALA A 90 2.09 -13.31 9.59
N ILE A 91 2.18 -12.92 8.31
CA ILE A 91 2.71 -11.62 7.90
C ILE A 91 1.83 -10.47 8.44
N TYR A 92 0.51 -10.57 8.36
CA TYR A 92 -0.35 -9.54 8.92
C TYR A 92 -0.15 -9.37 10.42
N LEU A 93 -0.07 -10.48 11.18
CA LEU A 93 0.20 -10.44 12.62
C LEU A 93 1.54 -9.75 12.91
N GLN A 94 2.60 -10.15 12.20
CA GLN A 94 3.93 -9.55 12.30
C GLN A 94 3.87 -8.02 12.07
N VAL A 95 3.25 -7.59 10.97
CA VAL A 95 3.14 -6.16 10.64
C VAL A 95 2.36 -5.39 11.70
N PHE A 96 1.28 -5.96 12.24
CA PHE A 96 0.53 -5.32 13.31
C PHE A 96 1.33 -5.21 14.61
N GLU A 97 2.09 -6.25 14.98
CA GLU A 97 2.97 -6.24 16.16
C GLU A 97 4.09 -5.20 15.99
N ASP A 98 4.71 -5.15 14.82
CA ASP A 98 5.75 -4.16 14.49
C ASP A 98 5.19 -2.74 14.51
N THR A 99 4.01 -2.51 13.94
CA THR A 99 3.34 -1.21 13.98
C THR A 99 2.94 -0.82 15.40
N LEU A 100 2.45 -1.76 16.22
CA LEU A 100 2.15 -1.52 17.62
C LEU A 100 3.41 -1.13 18.40
N ALA A 101 4.54 -1.79 18.14
CA ALA A 101 5.82 -1.45 18.75
C ALA A 101 6.25 -0.02 18.37
N LYS A 102 6.11 0.37 17.08
CA LYS A 102 6.38 1.74 16.62
C LYS A 102 5.48 2.76 17.32
N LEU A 103 4.18 2.49 17.43
CA LEU A 103 3.23 3.39 18.11
C LEU A 103 3.56 3.58 19.59
N LYS A 104 3.96 2.52 20.30
CA LYS A 104 4.42 2.61 21.70
C LYS A 104 5.69 3.44 21.87
N ALA A 105 6.53 3.51 20.84
CA ALA A 105 7.77 4.27 20.87
C ALA A 105 7.59 5.77 20.56
N ILE A 106 6.42 6.21 20.09
CA ILE A 106 6.13 7.62 19.84
C ILE A 106 6.10 8.37 21.18
N GLN A 107 7.15 9.15 21.44
CA GLN A 107 7.25 10.02 22.60
C GLN A 107 6.77 11.42 22.18
N VAL A 108 5.68 11.90 22.77
CA VAL A 108 5.27 13.30 22.62
C VAL A 108 6.29 14.15 23.38
N LYS A 109 7.14 14.90 22.67
CA LYS A 109 7.88 15.97 23.33
C LYS A 109 6.87 17.04 23.69
N ASP A 110 6.57 17.18 24.99
CA ASP A 110 5.80 18.31 25.49
C ASP A 110 6.46 19.60 25.02
N SER A 111 5.77 20.34 24.16
CA SER A 111 6.15 21.71 23.83
C SER A 111 5.99 22.54 25.11
N LYS A 112 7.10 22.81 25.79
CA LYS A 112 7.18 23.85 26.83
C LYS A 112 6.99 25.23 26.24
#